data_AF-I2K837-F1
#
_entry.id   AF-I2K837-F1
#
_cell.length_a   1.000
_cell.length_b   1.000
_cell.length_c   1.000
_cell.angle_alpha   90.00
_cell.angle_beta   90.00
_cell.angle_gamma   90.00
#
_symmetry.space_group_name_H-M   'P 1'
#
loop_
_entity.id
_entity.type
_entity.pdbx_description
1 polymer ?
#
loop_
_entity_poly.entity_id
_entity_poly.type
_entity_poly.pdbx_seq_one_letter_code
_entity_poly.pdbx_strand_id
1 'polypeptide(L)' 'MIKKEMIENFGVTRKTLNNWQNDKNSQRYILYRTLEALPLEYVENIKKLIQEEKENYKLLEK' A
#
# COMPACT_ATOMS: atom_id res chain seq x y z
N MET A 1 1.80 6.19 -8.37
CA MET A 1 2.42 6.41 -7.06
C MET A 1 3.94 6.37 -7.18
N ILE A 2 4.67 7.28 -6.53
CA ILE A 2 6.14 7.25 -6.49
C ILE A 2 6.65 6.34 -5.36
N LYS A 3 7.90 5.87 -5.43
CA LYS A 3 8.47 4.94 -4.43
C LYS A 3 8.40 5.47 -2.99
N LYS A 4 8.54 6.79 -2.79
CA LYS A 4 8.44 7.42 -1.46
C LYS A 4 7.07 7.13 -0.83
N GLU A 5 6.01 7.39 -1.58
CA GLU A 5 4.63 7.14 -1.17
C GLU A 5 4.40 5.65 -0.90
N MET A 6 4.96 4.74 -1.71
CA MET A 6 4.82 3.30 -1.45
C MET A 6 5.44 2.89 -0.10
N ILE A 7 6.61 3.44 0.23
CA ILE A 7 7.29 3.19 1.50
C ILE A 7 6.43 3.71 2.67
N GLU A 8 5.95 4.94 2.57
CA GLU A 8 5.15 5.60 3.61
C GLU A 8 3.80 4.91 3.83
N ASN A 9 3.15 4.44 2.76
CA ASN A 9 1.80 3.88 2.82
C ASN A 9 1.75 2.38 3.09
N PHE A 10 2.75 1.62 2.63
CA PHE A 10 2.73 0.15 2.69
C PHE A 10 3.88 -0.45 3.53
N GLY A 11 4.77 0.38 4.10
CA GLY A 11 5.85 -0.07 4.97
C GLY A 11 6.93 -0.90 4.27
N VAL A 12 6.94 -0.93 2.94
CA VAL A 12 7.94 -1.65 2.14
C VAL A 12 9.25 -0.86 2.13
N THR A 13 10.39 -1.54 2.24
CA THR A 13 11.69 -0.84 2.21
C THR A 13 12.07 -0.41 0.79
N ARG A 14 12.93 0.61 0.68
CA ARG A 14 13.50 1.03 -0.61
C ARG A 14 14.26 -0.10 -1.32
N LYS A 15 15.02 -0.91 -0.55
CA LYS A 15 15.75 -2.09 -1.07
C LYS A 15 14.77 -3.10 -1.67
N THR A 16 13.68 -3.40 -0.95
CA THR A 16 12.63 -4.31 -1.40
C THR A 16 11.99 -3.82 -2.70
N LEU A 17 11.58 -2.56 -2.78
CA LEU A 17 10.99 -1.98 -3.99
C LEU A 17 11.95 -2.03 -5.20
N ASN A 18 13.24 -1.73 -4.98
CA ASN A 18 14.24 -1.82 -6.05
C ASN A 18 14.40 -3.26 -6.54
N ASN A 19 14.43 -4.23 -5.63
CA ASN A 19 14.51 -5.65 -6.00
C ASN A 19 13.29 -6.07 -6.83
N TRP A 20 12.08 -5.68 -6.41
CA TRP A 20 10.84 -5.99 -7.12
C TRP A 20 10.77 -5.36 -8.50
N GLN A 21 11.23 -4.11 -8.63
CA GLN A 21 11.27 -3.41 -9.93
C GLN A 21 12.23 -4.08 -10.93
N ASN A 22 13.35 -4.61 -10.45
CA ASN A 22 14.41 -5.13 -11.30
C ASN A 22 14.16 -6.58 -11.76
N ASP A 23 13.34 -7.34 -11.04
CA ASP A 23 13.05 -8.74 -11.33
C ASP A 23 11.79 -8.90 -12.22
N LYS A 24 11.91 -8.51 -13.48
CA LYS A 24 10.78 -8.39 -14.45
C LYS A 24 9.97 -9.69 -14.68
N ASN A 25 10.55 -10.85 -14.41
CA ASN A 25 9.89 -12.15 -14.61
C ASN A 25 9.20 -12.69 -13.35
N SER A 26 9.30 -11.96 -12.23
CA SER A 26 8.72 -12.39 -10.96
C SER A 26 7.32 -11.84 -10.74
N GLN A 27 6.53 -12.55 -9.92
CA GLN A 27 5.28 -12.03 -9.36
C GLN A 27 5.50 -10.74 -8.55
N ARG A 28 6.72 -10.51 -8.05
CA ARG A 28 7.07 -9.28 -7.34
C ARG A 28 7.10 -8.05 -8.25
N TYR A 29 7.48 -8.22 -9.51
CA TYR A 29 7.39 -7.14 -10.50
C TYR A 29 5.94 -6.75 -10.77
N ILE A 30 5.03 -7.72 -10.86
CA ILE A 30 3.59 -7.45 -10.98
C ILE A 30 3.12 -6.62 -9.78
N LEU A 31 3.46 -7.03 -8.55
CA LEU A 31 3.12 -6.27 -7.34
C LEU A 31 3.67 -4.83 -7.39
N TYR A 32 4.93 -4.65 -7.81
CA TYR A 32 5.52 -3.32 -7.97
C TYR A 32 4.72 -2.48 -8.98
N ARG A 33 4.37 -3.02 -10.15
CA ARG A 33 3.60 -2.30 -11.18
C ARG A 33 2.18 -1.98 -10.71
N THR A 34 1.56 -2.87 -9.94
CA THR A 34 0.25 -2.60 -9.33
C THR A 34 0.33 -1.43 -8.36
N LEU A 35 1.32 -1.42 -7.46
CA LEU A 35 1.52 -0.30 -6.53
C LEU A 35 1.83 1.02 -7.27
N GLU A 36 2.60 0.96 -8.34
CA GLU A 36 2.93 2.12 -9.19
C GLU A 36 1.68 2.71 -9.87
N ALA A 37 0.78 1.86 -10.34
CA ALA A 37 -0.45 2.25 -11.01
C ALA A 37 -1.57 2.72 -10.05
N LEU A 38 -1.50 2.36 -8.76
CA LEU A 38 -2.52 2.76 -7.79
C LEU A 38 -2.52 4.30 -7.58
N PRO A 39 -3.68 4.96 -7.70
CA PRO A 39 -3.83 6.36 -7.33
C PRO A 39 -3.64 6.57 -5.83
N LEU A 40 -2.95 7.64 -5.43
CA LEU A 40 -2.75 7.95 -4.01
C LEU A 40 -4.08 8.21 -3.28
N GLU A 41 -5.01 8.90 -3.94
CA GLU A 41 -6.35 9.18 -3.39
C GLU A 41 -7.11 7.89 -3.02
N TYR A 42 -7.01 6.85 -3.85
CA TYR A 42 -7.62 5.56 -3.56
C TYR A 42 -7.06 4.96 -2.26
N VAL A 43 -5.75 5.02 -2.06
CA VAL A 43 -5.09 4.53 -0.85
C VAL A 43 -5.54 5.29 0.39
N GLU A 44 -5.62 6.62 0.30
CA GLU A 44 -6.09 7.44 1.42
C GLU A 44 -7.56 7.19 1.77
N ASN A 45 -8.42 6.95 0.78
CA ASN A 45 -9.81 6.58 1.02
C ASN A 45 -9.92 5.22 1.72
N ILE A 46 -9.16 4.21 1.30
CA ILE A 46 -9.14 2.90 1.96
C ILE A 46 -8.65 3.02 3.41
N LYS A 47 -7.63 3.85 3.69
CA LYS A 47 -7.16 4.07 5.06
C LYS A 47 -8.26 4.66 5.96
N LYS A 48 -9.02 5.64 5.46
CA LYS A 48 -10.14 6.23 6.20
C LYS A 48 -11.20 5.19 6.52
N LEU A 49 -11.62 4.41 5.52
CA LEU A 49 -12.59 3.33 5.72
C LEU A 49 -12.14 2.32 6.78
N ILE A 50 -10.88 1.87 6.71
CA ILE A 50 -10.32 0.94 7.71
C ILE A 50 -10.31 1.56 9.11
N GLN A 51 -10.03 2.87 9.22
CA GLN A 51 -10.03 3.57 10.49
C GLN A 51 -11.44 3.69 11.07
N GLU A 52 -12.42 4.06 10.25
CA GLU A 52 -13.84 4.12 10.61
C GLU A 52 -14.36 2.75 11.07
N GLU A 53 -14.01 1.68 10.35
CA GLU A 53 -14.35 0.30 10.74
C GLU A 53 -13.78 -0.04 12.13
N LYS A 54 -12.51 0.26 12.39
CA LYS A 54 -11.88 0.02 13.69
C LYS A 54 -12.55 0.79 14.83
N GLU A 55 -12.97 2.02 14.59
CA GLU A 55 -13.68 2.84 15.57
C GLU A 55 -15.06 2.26 15.88
N ASN A 56 -15.79 1.84 14.85
CA ASN A 56 -17.10 1.20 14.98
C ASN A 56 -17.01 -0.12 15.79
N TYR A 57 -16.02 -0.97 15.50
CA TYR A 57 -15.82 -2.21 16.28
C TYR A 57 -15.57 -1.93 17.78
N LYS A 58 -14.76 -0.92 18.12
CA LYS A 58 -14.49 -0.56 19.52
C LYS A 58 -15.72 -0.02 20.26
N LEU A 59 -16.66 0.59 19.55
CA LEU A 59 -17.91 1.06 20.14
C LEU A 59 -18.87 -0.09 20.44
N LEU A 60 -18.83 -1.16 19.63
CA LEU A 60 -19.65 -2.37 19.83
C LEU A 60 -19.14 -3.27 20.97
N GLU A 61 -17.87 -3.15 21.34
CA GLU A 61 -17.26 -3.90 22.46
C GLU A 61 -17.45 -3.22 23.84
N LYS A 62 -18.09 -2.05 23.90
CA LYS A 62 -18.36 -1.30 25.14
C LYS A 62 -19.83 -1.38 25.54
#